data_AF-A0A9E3ILY2-F1
#
_entry.id   AF-A0A9E3ILY2-F1
#
_cell.length_a   1.000
_cell.length_b   1.000
_cell.length_c   1.000
_cell.angle_alpha   90.00
_cell.angle_beta   90.00
_cell.angle_gamma   90.00
#
_symmetry.space_group_name_H-M   'P 1'
#
loop_
_entity.id
_entity.type
_entity.pdbx_description
1 polymer ?
#
loop_
_entity_poly.entity_id
_entity_poly.type
_entity_poly.pdbx_seq_one_letter_code
_entity_poly.pdbx_strand_id
1 'polypeptide(L)' 'MSKTPVRVAVTGAAGQIGYALLFRIASGEMLGKD' A
#
# COMPACT_ATOMS: atom_id res chain seq x y z
N MET A 1 10.68 -13.60 10.74
CA MET A 1 9.50 -13.29 11.56
C MET A 1 8.43 -12.78 10.62
N SER A 2 7.24 -13.37 10.56
CA SER A 2 6.14 -12.74 9.81
C SER A 2 5.69 -11.49 10.57
N LYS A 3 5.84 -10.31 9.99
CA LYS A 3 5.30 -9.09 10.57
C LYS A 3 3.77 -9.16 10.57
N THR A 4 3.15 -8.58 11.60
CA THR A 4 1.68 -8.44 11.63
C THR A 4 1.25 -7.54 10.47
N PRO A 5 0.30 -7.96 9.61
CA PRO A 5 -0.13 -7.17 8.47
C PRO A 5 -0.81 -5.86 8.92
N VAL A 6 -0.48 -4.76 8.24
CA VAL A 6 -1.07 -3.44 8.48
C VAL A 6 -2.25 -3.24 7.54
N ARG A 7 -3.39 -2.82 8.08
CA ARG A 7 -4.58 -2.47 7.29
C ARG A 7 -4.52 -0.98 6.93
N VAL A 8 -4.56 -0.67 5.64
CA VAL A 8 -4.52 0.71 5.13
C VAL A 8 -5.82 1.01 4.39
N ALA A 9 -6.49 2.10 4.76
CA ALA A 9 -7.65 2.61 4.05
C ALA A 9 -7.19 3.63 3.00
N VAL A 10 -7.64 3.44 1.75
CA VAL A 10 -7.35 4.35 0.63
C VAL A 10 -8.66 4.82 0.01
N THR A 11 -8.94 6.12 0.09
CA THR A 11 -10.10 6.74 -0.57
C THR A 11 -9.76 7.09 -2.02
N GLY A 12 -10.78 7.13 -2.90
CA GLY A 12 -10.56 7.45 -4.31
C GLY A 12 -9.61 6.46 -5.03
N ALA A 13 -9.54 5.21 -4.57
CA ALA A 13 -8.55 4.23 -5.03
C ALA A 13 -8.63 3.90 -6.53
N ALA A 14 -9.78 4.11 -7.17
CA ALA A 14 -9.97 3.94 -8.61
C ALA A 14 -9.45 5.13 -9.45
N GLY A 15 -9.07 6.24 -8.81
CA GLY A 15 -8.47 7.39 -9.49
C GLY A 15 -7.00 7.14 -9.88
N GLN A 16 -6.45 7.99 -10.74
CA GLN A 16 -5.08 7.86 -11.26
C GLN A 16 -4.01 7.75 -10.16
N ILE A 17 -4.16 8.55 -9.09
CA ILE A 17 -3.26 8.52 -7.93
C ILE A 17 -3.37 7.18 -7.20
N GLY A 18 -4.60 6.72 -6.95
CA GLY A 18 -4.84 5.44 -6.29
C GLY A 18 -4.25 4.27 -7.07
N TYR A 19 -4.48 4.22 -8.38
CA TYR A 19 -3.93 3.19 -9.25
C TYR A 19 -2.39 3.13 -9.19
N ALA A 20 -1.71 4.27 -9.26
CA ALA A 20 -0.26 4.32 -9.15
C ALA A 20 0.25 4.01 -7.72
N LEU A 21 -0.50 4.38 -6.69
CA LEU A 21 -0.11 4.25 -5.28
C LEU A 21 -0.24 2.81 -4.75
N LEU A 22 -1.32 2.10 -5.08
CA LEU A 22 -1.64 0.79 -4.48
C LEU A 22 -0.52 -0.23 -4.65
N PHE A 23 0.12 -0.27 -5.82
CA PHE A 23 1.24 -1.19 -6.07
C PHE A 23 2.49 -0.84 -5.27
N ARG A 24 2.72 0.45 -4.97
CA ARG A 24 3.84 0.90 -4.12
C ARG A 24 3.60 0.58 -2.64
N ILE A 25 2.35 0.62 -2.19
CA ILE A 25 1.97 0.15 -0.85
C ILE A 25 2.22 -1.37 -0.75
N ALA A 26 1.74 -2.12 -1.75
CA ALA A 26 1.90 -3.58 -1.79
C ALA A 26 3.36 -4.04 -1.90
N SER A 27 4.23 -3.25 -2.55
CA SER A 27 5.68 -3.54 -2.63
C SER A 27 6.46 -3.20 -1.36
N GLY A 28 5.81 -2.62 -0.34
CA GLY A 28 6.44 -2.21 0.90
C GLY A 28 7.17 -0.86 0.82
N GLU A 29 7.09 -0.12 -0.29
CA GLU A 29 7.80 1.17 -0.41
C GLU A 29 7.30 2.21 0.61
N MET A 30 6.02 2.14 0.99
CA MET A 30 5.40 3.05 1.96
C MET A 30 5.74 2.73 3.42
N LEU A 31 5.72 1.44 3.79
CA LEU A 31 5.81 0.98 5.19
C LEU A 31 7.15 0.32 5.54
N GLY A 32 8.06 0.24 4.57
CA GLY A 32 9.29 -0.52 4.64
C GLY A 32 9.14 -1.86 3.93
N LYS A 33 10.19 -2.23 3.18
CA LYS A 33 10.31 -3.58 2.63
C LYS A 33 10.35 -4.57 3.79
N ASP A 34 9.75 -5.73 3.59
CA ASP A 34 9.77 -6.78 4.59
C ASP A 34 11.20 -7.11 5.06
#